data_AF-A0A932L0R8-F1
#
_entry.id   AF-A0A932L0R8-F1
#
_cell.length_a   1.000
_cell.length_b   1.000
_cell.length_c   1.000
_cell.angle_alpha   90.00
_cell.angle_beta   90.00
_cell.angle_gamma   90.00
#
_symmetry.space_group_name_H-M   'P 1'
#
loop_
_entity.id
_entity.type
_entity.pdbx_description
1 polymer ?
#
loop_
_entity_poly.entity_id
_entity_poly.type
_entity_poly.pdbx_seq_one_letter_code
_entity_poly.pdbx_strand_id
1 'polypeptide(L)'
;MSEEEFLTSVKIGVVVRPPDGDALDCLEGFARIIQGQGYLVRGLVQRNAPSTPACACAMTLVDLSSNRQFQISQDLGAGSTCCRVDTSAVAEASSVLRQALACESDLIVVNKFGKLEAQGLG
;
A
#
# COMPACT_ATOMS: atom_id res chain seq x y z
N MET A 1 -32.30 -21.19 -13.27
CA MET A 1 -31.50 -19.96 -13.45
C MET A 1 -30.55 -19.94 -12.26
N SER A 2 -29.34 -20.44 -12.48
CA SER A 2 -28.37 -20.79 -11.43
C SER A 2 -27.41 -19.65 -11.17
N GLU A 3 -27.49 -19.06 -9.98
CA GLU A 3 -26.61 -18.03 -9.43
C GLU A 3 -25.28 -18.62 -8.92
N GLU A 4 -24.55 -19.33 -9.79
CA GLU A 4 -23.15 -19.70 -9.51
C GLU A 4 -22.24 -18.76 -10.31
N GLU A 5 -22.17 -17.52 -9.84
CA GLU A 5 -21.22 -16.55 -10.33
C GLU A 5 -19.82 -16.93 -9.80
N PHE A 6 -18.91 -17.23 -10.73
CA PHE A 6 -17.54 -17.67 -10.51
C PHE A 6 -16.84 -16.80 -9.45
N LEU A 7 -16.80 -17.25 -8.20
CA LEU A 7 -15.80 -16.80 -7.24
C LEU A 7 -14.47 -17.39 -7.71
N THR A 8 -13.78 -16.67 -8.60
CA THR A 8 -12.39 -16.96 -8.94
C THR A 8 -11.61 -17.03 -7.63
N SER A 9 -11.05 -18.21 -7.34
CA SER A 9 -10.28 -18.46 -6.13
C SER A 9 -9.10 -17.49 -6.08
N VAL A 10 -9.25 -16.38 -5.36
CA VAL A 10 -8.20 -15.37 -5.20
C VAL A 10 -7.02 -16.05 -4.52
N LYS A 11 -5.87 -16.08 -5.20
CA LYS A 11 -4.62 -16.58 -4.63
C LYS A 11 -3.94 -15.42 -3.91
N ILE A 12 -3.84 -15.51 -2.58
CA ILE A 12 -3.21 -14.48 -1.74
C ILE A 12 -1.82 -14.95 -1.32
N GLY A 13 -0.81 -14.14 -1.63
CA GLY A 13 0.53 -14.24 -1.06
C GLY A 13 0.75 -13.10 -0.06
N VAL A 14 1.49 -13.37 1.02
CA VAL A 14 1.78 -12.37 2.06
C VAL A 14 3.28 -12.27 2.26
N VAL A 15 3.79 -11.03 2.24
CA VAL A 15 5.15 -10.71 2.66
C VAL A 15 5.09 -10.08 4.04
N VAL A 16 5.69 -10.74 5.04
CA VAL A 16 5.74 -10.24 6.42
C VAL A 16 7.15 -9.75 6.70
N ARG A 17 7.27 -8.50 7.17
CA ARG A 17 8.55 -7.94 7.60
C ARG A 17 8.68 -8.09 9.11
N PRO A 18 9.82 -8.59 9.62
CA PRO A 18 10.08 -8.55 11.05
C PRO A 18 10.22 -7.10 11.52
N PRO A 19 9.77 -6.77 12.74
CA PRO A 19 9.78 -5.40 13.27
C PRO A 19 11.19 -4.79 13.36
N ASP A 20 12.21 -5.64 13.51
CA ASP A 20 13.61 -5.25 13.64
C ASP A 20 14.41 -5.46 12.34
N GLY A 21 13.71 -5.77 11.24
CA GLY A 21 14.32 -6.07 9.95
C GLY A 21 14.68 -4.82 9.18
N ASP A 22 15.96 -4.63 8.91
CA ASP A 22 16.50 -3.59 8.01
C ASP A 22 16.22 -3.87 6.52
N ALA A 23 15.12 -4.58 6.25
CA ALA A 23 14.72 -4.96 4.90
C ALA A 23 14.21 -3.71 4.18
N LEU A 24 15.00 -3.28 3.18
CA LEU A 24 14.62 -2.31 2.16
C LEU A 24 13.22 -2.63 1.60
N ASP A 25 12.44 -1.59 1.30
CA ASP A 25 11.14 -1.71 0.63
C ASP A 25 11.31 -2.34 -0.76
N CYS A 26 11.34 -3.68 -0.82
CA CYS A 26 11.60 -4.45 -2.03
C CYS A 26 10.33 -4.72 -2.85
N LEU A 27 9.15 -4.45 -2.28
CA LEU A 27 7.86 -4.76 -2.91
C LEU A 27 7.61 -3.89 -4.14
N GLU A 28 8.05 -2.62 -4.12
CA GLU A 28 8.03 -1.80 -5.33
C GLU A 28 8.97 -2.37 -6.40
N GLY A 29 10.22 -2.66 -6.06
CA GLY A 29 11.17 -3.24 -7.00
C GLY A 29 10.64 -4.52 -7.65
N PHE A 30 10.06 -5.41 -6.84
CA PHE A 30 9.36 -6.61 -7.31
C PHE A 30 8.23 -6.25 -8.28
N ALA A 31 7.32 -5.36 -7.88
CA ALA A 31 6.20 -4.95 -8.74
C ALA A 31 6.68 -4.38 -10.08
N ARG A 32 7.74 -3.55 -10.07
CA ARG A 32 8.33 -2.98 -11.29
C ARG A 32 8.96 -4.02 -12.19
N ILE A 33 9.65 -5.02 -11.62
CA ILE A 33 10.22 -6.14 -12.40
C ILE A 33 9.10 -6.90 -13.12
N ILE A 34 8.02 -7.20 -12.41
CA ILE A 34 6.87 -7.93 -12.98
C ILE A 34 6.14 -7.07 -14.05
N GLN A 35 5.98 -5.76 -13.82
CA GLN A 35 5.48 -4.84 -14.87
C GLN A 35 6.37 -4.85 -16.11
N GLY A 36 7.70 -4.85 -15.93
CA GLY A 36 8.68 -4.91 -17.02
C GLY A 36 8.63 -6.21 -17.83
N GLN A 37 8.04 -7.27 -17.29
CA GLN A 37 7.77 -8.53 -17.99
C GLN A 37 6.45 -8.53 -18.78
N GLY A 38 5.68 -7.43 -18.72
CA GLY A 38 4.44 -7.25 -19.47
C GLY A 38 3.15 -7.58 -18.71
N TYR A 39 3.24 -7.92 -17.43
CA TYR A 39 2.07 -8.19 -16.59
C TYR A 39 1.38 -6.90 -16.13
N LEU A 40 0.05 -6.95 -16.02
CA LEU A 40 -0.79 -5.88 -15.50
C LEU A 40 -0.76 -5.87 -13.96
N VAL A 41 0.30 -5.27 -13.41
CA VAL A 41 0.42 -5.06 -11.96
C VAL A 41 -0.19 -3.73 -11.55
N ARG A 42 -1.15 -3.77 -10.62
CA ARG A 42 -1.87 -2.60 -10.08
C ARG A 42 -1.84 -2.57 -8.56
N GLY A 43 -2.33 -1.48 -7.99
CA GLY A 43 -2.46 -1.31 -6.55
C GLY A 43 -1.42 -0.36 -5.97
N LEU A 44 -1.07 -0.55 -4.70
CA LEU A 44 -0.30 0.40 -3.91
C LEU A 44 0.95 -0.25 -3.33
N VAL A 45 2.05 0.49 -3.35
CA VAL A 45 3.28 0.17 -2.61
C VAL A 45 3.59 1.28 -1.61
N GLN A 46 4.06 0.90 -0.42
CA GLN A 46 4.53 1.85 0.57
C GLN A 46 6.01 2.15 0.34
N ARG A 47 6.36 3.43 0.42
CA ARG A 47 7.74 3.92 0.54
C ARG A 47 7.91 4.60 1.89
N ASN A 48 8.97 4.23 2.58
CA ASN A 48 9.39 4.90 3.79
C ASN A 48 10.60 5.79 3.48
N ALA A 49 10.52 7.06 3.86
CA ALA A 49 11.67 7.95 3.84
C ALA A 49 12.35 7.97 5.22
N PRO A 50 13.68 8.17 5.27
CA PRO A 50 14.40 8.29 6.52
C PRO A 50 13.84 9.45 7.36
N SER A 51 14.06 9.36 8.68
CA SER A 51 13.68 10.40 9.63
C SER A 51 14.26 11.75 9.22
N THR A 52 13.44 12.79 9.31
CA THR A 52 13.86 14.19 9.16
C THR A 52 13.58 14.94 10.46
N PRO A 53 14.17 16.13 10.69
CA PRO A 53 13.83 16.95 11.84
C PRO A 53 12.33 17.30 11.93
N ALA A 54 11.58 17.18 10.82
CA ALA A 54 10.16 17.48 10.73
C ALA A 54 9.25 16.22 10.72
N CYS A 55 9.77 15.00 10.67
CA CYS A 55 8.97 13.78 10.86
C CYS A 55 9.89 12.59 11.14
N ALA A 56 9.55 11.82 12.18
CA ALA A 56 10.26 10.63 12.59
C ALA A 56 10.33 9.53 11.51
N CYS A 57 9.34 9.41 10.62
CA CYS A 57 9.40 8.54 9.43
C CYS A 57 8.27 8.93 8.47
N ALA A 58 8.61 9.48 7.30
CA ALA A 58 7.59 9.83 6.32
C ALA A 58 7.18 8.57 5.55
N MET A 59 5.89 8.29 5.52
CA MET A 59 5.29 7.13 4.85
C MET A 59 4.43 7.62 3.69
N THR A 60 4.66 7.04 2.52
CA THR A 60 3.95 7.40 1.30
C THR A 60 3.43 6.15 0.60
N LEU A 61 2.17 6.14 0.22
CA LEU A 61 1.61 5.14 -0.70
C LEU A 61 1.74 5.62 -2.14
N VAL A 62 2.11 4.72 -3.04
CA VAL A 62 2.30 5.02 -4.46
C VAL A 62 1.46 4.09 -5.31
N ASP A 63 0.64 4.66 -6.18
CA ASP A 63 -0.10 3.92 -7.20
C ASP A 63 0.88 3.42 -8.28
N LEU A 64 0.94 2.10 -8.44
CA LEU A 64 1.79 1.43 -9.42
C LEU A 64 1.41 1.74 -10.87
N SER A 65 0.18 2.17 -11.12
CA SER A 65 -0.36 2.48 -12.44
C SER A 65 -0.04 3.91 -12.87
N SER A 66 -0.29 4.88 -12.00
CA SER A 66 -0.17 6.32 -12.33
C SER A 66 1.05 7.01 -11.74
N ASN A 67 1.76 6.37 -10.81
CA ASN A 67 2.78 6.99 -9.94
C ASN A 67 2.25 8.10 -9.03
N ARG A 68 0.92 8.23 -8.88
CA ARG A 68 0.32 9.13 -7.90
C ARG A 68 0.75 8.73 -6.49
N GLN A 69 1.10 9.73 -5.68
CA GLN A 69 1.61 9.55 -4.32
C GLN A 69 0.60 10.09 -3.30
N PHE A 70 0.47 9.38 -2.18
CA PHE A 70 -0.37 9.74 -1.04
C PHE A 70 0.51 9.73 0.20
N GLN A 71 0.83 10.89 0.76
CA GLN A 71 1.57 10.96 2.01
C GLN A 71 0.64 10.56 3.15
N ILE A 72 0.88 9.40 3.75
CA ILE A 72 0.03 8.82 4.80
C ILE A 72 0.61 9.01 6.20
N SER A 73 1.72 9.72 6.35
CA SER A 73 2.27 10.13 7.64
C SER A 73 2.02 11.61 7.91
N GLN A 74 1.52 11.94 9.09
CA GLN A 74 1.42 13.30 9.59
C GLN A 74 2.49 13.60 10.65
N ASP A 75 3.08 14.79 10.57
CA ASP A 75 3.90 15.35 11.65
C ASP A 75 3.00 15.77 12.82
N LEU A 76 3.40 15.41 14.03
CA LEU A 76 2.70 15.80 15.27
C LEU A 76 3.39 16.97 15.99
N GLY A 77 4.49 17.49 15.42
CA GLY A 77 5.22 18.64 15.91
C GLY A 77 6.47 18.29 16.72
N ALA A 78 7.17 19.34 17.15
CA ALA A 78 8.46 19.24 17.83
C ALA A 78 8.37 18.39 19.11
N GLY A 79 9.21 17.36 19.19
CA GLY A 79 9.28 16.44 20.34
C GLY A 79 8.54 15.11 20.16
N SER A 80 7.80 14.93 19.06
CA SER A 80 7.21 13.61 18.75
C SER A 80 8.28 12.63 18.29
N THR A 81 8.34 11.46 18.92
CA THR A 81 9.25 10.37 18.52
C THR A 81 8.67 9.47 17.43
N CYS A 82 7.44 9.76 16.96
CA CYS A 82 6.70 8.93 16.00
C CYS A 82 5.75 9.79 15.14
N CYS A 83 5.63 9.47 13.86
CA CYS A 83 4.59 10.04 12.98
C CYS A 83 3.33 9.16 13.07
N ARG A 84 2.15 9.78 13.10
CA ARG A 84 0.87 9.04 13.07
C ARG A 84 0.45 8.81 11.62
N VAL A 85 -0.30 7.74 11.38
CA VAL A 85 -0.93 7.53 10.08
C VAL A 85 -2.08 8.52 9.89
N ASP A 86 -2.05 9.27 8.80
CA ASP A 86 -3.15 10.08 8.30
C ASP A 86 -4.21 9.16 7.68
N THR A 87 -5.31 8.98 8.40
CA THR A 87 -6.39 8.08 8.01
C THR A 87 -7.15 8.58 6.78
N SER A 88 -7.20 9.91 6.57
CA SER A 88 -7.85 10.49 5.40
C SER A 88 -7.04 10.18 4.14
N ALA A 89 -5.72 10.30 4.21
CA ALA A 89 -4.83 9.96 3.10
C ALA A 89 -4.87 8.46 2.77
N VAL A 90 -4.96 7.58 3.78
CA VAL A 90 -5.14 6.13 3.57
C VAL A 90 -6.48 5.85 2.90
N ALA A 91 -7.58 6.43 3.39
CA ALA A 91 -8.91 6.26 2.81
C ALA A 91 -8.96 6.75 1.37
N GLU A 92 -8.29 7.86 1.05
CA GLU A 92 -8.15 8.34 -0.32
C GLU A 92 -7.38 7.34 -1.19
N ALA A 93 -6.23 6.86 -0.70
CA ALA A 93 -5.43 5.86 -1.40
C ALA A 93 -6.20 4.56 -1.67
N SER A 94 -7.09 4.14 -0.76
CA SER A 94 -7.93 2.93 -0.93
C SER A 94 -8.77 2.95 -2.22
N SER A 95 -9.06 4.13 -2.79
CA SER A 95 -9.74 4.25 -4.08
C SER A 95 -8.98 3.60 -5.23
N VAL A 96 -7.64 3.60 -5.17
CA VAL A 96 -6.76 2.93 -6.14
C VAL A 96 -6.99 1.42 -6.12
N LEU A 97 -7.22 0.83 -4.94
CA LEU A 97 -7.48 -0.60 -4.81
C LEU A 97 -8.84 -0.99 -5.38
N ARG A 98 -9.87 -0.16 -5.15
CA ARG A 98 -11.19 -0.34 -5.79
C ARG A 98 -11.09 -0.28 -7.31
N GLN A 99 -10.30 0.66 -7.84
CA GLN A 99 -10.07 0.76 -9.27
C GLN A 99 -9.26 -0.43 -9.81
N ALA A 100 -8.24 -0.89 -9.09
CA ALA A 100 -7.45 -2.05 -9.48
C ALA A 100 -8.30 -3.33 -9.56
N LEU A 101 -9.27 -3.50 -8.65
CA LEU A 101 -10.23 -4.61 -8.67
C LEU A 101 -11.26 -4.50 -9.82
N ALA A 102 -11.61 -3.28 -10.23
CA ALA A 102 -12.54 -3.04 -11.33
C ALA A 102 -11.89 -3.09 -12.73
N CYS A 103 -10.57 -3.10 -12.80
CA CYS A 103 -9.81 -3.16 -14.04
C CYS A 103 -9.11 -4.52 -14.19
N GLU A 104 -8.83 -4.90 -15.44
CA GLU A 104 -8.01 -6.08 -15.71
C GLU A 104 -6.63 -5.94 -15.05
N SER A 105 -6.27 -6.96 -14.27
CA SER A 105 -5.06 -7.02 -13.45
C SER A 105 -4.60 -8.47 -13.31
N ASP A 106 -3.31 -8.73 -13.55
CA ASP A 106 -2.68 -10.03 -13.29
C ASP A 106 -2.24 -10.16 -11.82
N LEU A 107 -1.90 -9.02 -11.21
CA LEU A 107 -1.45 -8.93 -9.83
C LEU A 107 -1.91 -7.60 -9.21
N ILE A 108 -2.50 -7.68 -8.02
CA ILE A 108 -2.82 -6.50 -7.21
C ILE A 108 -1.95 -6.50 -5.97
N VAL A 109 -1.21 -5.41 -5.76
CA VAL A 109 -0.39 -5.20 -4.58
C VAL A 109 -1.15 -4.32 -3.58
N VAL A 110 -1.23 -4.79 -2.33
CA VAL A 110 -1.88 -4.08 -1.23
C VAL A 110 -0.93 -3.98 -0.05
N ASN A 111 -0.98 -2.86 0.68
CA ASN A 111 -0.30 -2.72 1.98
C ASN A 111 -1.30 -3.03 3.08
N LYS A 112 -0.84 -3.67 4.16
CA LYS A 112 -1.69 -4.02 5.31
C LYS A 112 -1.55 -2.98 6.42
N PHE A 113 -2.64 -2.33 6.78
CA PHE A 113 -2.69 -1.30 7.84
C PHE A 113 -3.49 -1.81 9.05
N GLY A 114 -2.98 -2.83 9.73
CA GLY A 114 -3.75 -3.66 10.67
C GLY A 114 -4.61 -2.94 11.73
N LYS A 115 -4.12 -1.85 12.37
CA LYS A 115 -4.93 -1.10 13.35
C LYS A 115 -6.01 -0.23 12.71
N LEU A 116 -5.79 0.26 11.50
CA LEU A 116 -6.72 1.14 10.77
C LEU A 116 -7.82 0.33 10.09
N GLU A 117 -7.45 -0.79 9.47
CA GLU A 117 -8.38 -1.76 8.88
C GLU A 117 -9.36 -2.30 9.91
N ALA A 118 -8.87 -2.65 11.11
CA ALA A 118 -9.72 -3.14 12.19
C ALA A 118 -10.75 -2.10 12.69
N GLN A 119 -10.54 -0.82 12.39
CA GLN A 119 -11.43 0.29 12.76
C GLN A 119 -12.29 0.77 11.57
N GLY A 120 -12.14 0.17 10.38
CA GLY A 120 -12.84 0.60 9.16
C GLY A 120 -12.35 1.95 8.61
N LEU A 121 -11.14 2.37 8.98
CA LEU A 121 -10.53 3.66 8.61
C LEU A 121 -9.43 3.51 7.54
N GLY A 122 -9.29 2.31 6.96
CA GLY A 122 -8.31 1.96 5.94
C GLY A 122 -8.95 1.31 4.73
#